data_AF-T1I9X2-F1
#
_entry.id   AF-T1I9X2-F1
#
_cell.length_a   1.000
_cell.length_b   1.000
_cell.length_c   1.000
_cell.angle_alpha   90.00
_cell.angle_beta   90.00
_cell.angle_gamma   90.00
#
_symmetry.space_group_name_H-M   'P 1'
#
loop_
_entity.id
_entity.type
_entity.pdbx_description
1 polymer ?
#
loop_
_entity_poly.entity_id
_entity_poly.type
_entity_poly.pdbx_seq_one_letter_code
_entity_poly.pdbx_strand_id
1 'polypeptide(L)'
;MDSSRLPKICIQRLKALDKWSGNKIHYNWYTQLKEKLSKVGMIHIINYENPDIIRKELPNLVEKYVNHHVSKDVESVLNSNYNKMYRCLSALGFKESYLQIHCSLSKRRILSQLRISNENRFKFFFKGNLYTLETGENCTICNLQKPENLIHFLLNCPIYSSCRKKYLTKYIDRSLDELGAQIL
;
A
#
# COMPACT_ATOMS: atom_id res chain seq x y z
N MET A 1 2.11 -16.55 -39.10
CA MET A 1 3.56 -16.67 -38.84
C MET A 1 4.04 -18.05 -39.24
N ASP A 2 5.18 -18.12 -39.94
CA ASP A 2 5.80 -19.39 -40.35
C ASP A 2 6.08 -20.34 -39.17
N SER A 3 5.86 -21.62 -39.41
CA SER A 3 5.91 -22.72 -38.44
C SER A 3 7.33 -23.07 -38.00
N SER A 4 8.33 -22.72 -38.80
CA SER A 4 9.75 -22.95 -38.50
C SER A 4 10.33 -21.97 -37.48
N ARG A 5 9.65 -20.84 -37.22
CA ARG A 5 10.20 -19.76 -36.39
C ARG A 5 10.31 -20.18 -34.92
N LEU A 6 11.52 -20.04 -34.37
CA LEU A 6 11.82 -20.35 -32.97
C LEU A 6 10.81 -19.77 -31.95
N PRO A 7 10.37 -18.50 -32.03
CA PRO A 7 9.38 -17.97 -31.07
C PRO A 7 8.06 -18.75 -31.05
N LYS A 8 7.59 -19.19 -32.23
CA LYS A 8 6.35 -19.98 -32.35
C LYS A 8 6.55 -21.36 -31.73
N ILE A 9 7.70 -22.00 -31.97
CA ILE A 9 8.07 -23.28 -31.37
C ILE A 9 8.14 -23.18 -29.84
N CYS A 10 8.82 -22.16 -29.30
CA CYS A 10 8.92 -21.91 -27.87
C CYS A 10 7.54 -21.73 -27.22
N ILE A 11 6.67 -20.91 -27.82
CA ILE A 11 5.30 -20.70 -27.30
C ILE A 11 4.51 -22.00 -27.29
N GLN A 12 4.55 -22.79 -28.36
CA GLN A 12 3.84 -24.08 -28.41
C GLN A 12 4.38 -25.07 -27.37
N ARG A 13 5.69 -25.09 -27.13
CA ARG A 13 6.28 -25.92 -26.08
C ARG A 13 5.78 -25.51 -24.69
N LEU A 14 5.71 -24.22 -24.40
CA LEU A 14 5.20 -23.71 -23.12
C LEU A 14 3.71 -24.01 -22.94
N LYS A 15 2.91 -23.92 -24.01
CA LYS A 15 1.50 -24.36 -24.03
C LYS A 15 1.35 -25.85 -23.72
N ALA A 16 2.22 -26.68 -24.26
CA ALA A 16 2.22 -28.12 -23.96
C ALA A 16 2.62 -28.39 -22.50
N LEU A 17 3.66 -27.70 -22.01
CA LEU A 17 4.11 -27.82 -20.62
C LEU A 17 3.08 -27.32 -19.61
N ASP A 18 2.22 -26.36 -19.95
CA ASP A 18 1.11 -25.91 -19.09
C ASP A 18 0.17 -27.07 -18.70
N LYS A 19 0.02 -28.06 -19.59
CA LYS A 19 -0.86 -29.22 -19.38
C LYS A 19 -0.18 -30.38 -18.65
N TRP A 20 1.14 -30.29 -18.44
CA TRP A 20 1.91 -31.37 -17.83
C TRP A 20 1.80 -31.30 -16.30
N SER A 21 1.62 -32.46 -15.66
CA SER A 21 1.45 -32.54 -14.20
C SER A 21 2.67 -32.04 -13.40
N GLY A 22 3.87 -32.13 -13.97
CA GLY A 22 5.12 -31.62 -13.37
C GLY A 22 5.40 -30.13 -13.65
N ASN A 23 4.45 -29.38 -14.21
CA ASN A 23 4.66 -27.99 -14.58
C ASN A 23 5.01 -27.13 -13.36
N LYS A 24 6.15 -26.45 -13.43
CA LYS A 24 6.59 -25.48 -12.43
C LYS A 24 6.23 -24.08 -12.91
N ILE A 25 5.21 -23.48 -12.30
CA ILE A 25 4.65 -22.17 -12.70
C ILE A 25 5.75 -21.11 -12.88
N HIS A 26 6.71 -21.03 -11.96
CA HIS A 26 7.79 -20.04 -11.99
C HIS A 26 8.72 -20.17 -13.22
N TYR A 27 8.81 -21.35 -13.84
CA TYR A 27 9.59 -21.57 -15.07
C TYR A 27 8.75 -21.51 -16.35
N ASN A 28 7.43 -21.45 -16.25
CA ASN A 28 6.52 -21.41 -17.39
C ASN A 28 5.78 -20.07 -17.45
N TRP A 29 6.32 -19.11 -18.21
CA TRP A 29 5.71 -17.79 -18.32
C TRP A 29 4.30 -17.84 -18.96
N TYR A 30 4.00 -18.83 -19.80
CA TYR A 30 2.67 -18.98 -20.37
C TYR A 30 1.64 -19.29 -19.27
N THR A 31 1.97 -20.20 -18.35
CA THR A 31 1.14 -20.49 -17.18
C THR A 31 0.97 -19.25 -16.30
N GLN A 32 2.06 -18.51 -16.04
CA GLN A 32 1.99 -17.26 -15.27
C GLN A 32 1.08 -16.23 -15.93
N LEU A 33 1.17 -16.07 -17.25
CA LEU A 33 0.31 -15.17 -18.00
C LEU A 33 -1.15 -15.63 -17.95
N LYS A 34 -1.42 -16.92 -18.12
CA LYS A 34 -2.76 -17.49 -18.02
C LYS A 34 -3.39 -17.23 -16.65
N GLU A 35 -2.67 -17.51 -15.56
CA GLU A 35 -3.13 -17.21 -14.19
C GLU A 35 -3.39 -15.72 -13.97
N LYS A 36 -2.51 -14.87 -14.50
CA LYS A 36 -2.69 -13.43 -14.49
C LYS A 36 -3.97 -13.04 -15.24
N LEU A 37 -4.16 -13.48 -16.47
CA LEU A 37 -5.36 -13.14 -17.25
C LEU A 37 -6.64 -13.65 -16.58
N SER A 38 -6.60 -14.82 -15.94
CA SER A 38 -7.73 -15.35 -15.16
C SER A 38 -8.15 -14.44 -14.02
N LYS A 39 -7.21 -13.81 -13.31
CA LYS A 39 -7.51 -12.91 -12.17
C LYS A 39 -8.40 -11.73 -12.55
N VAL A 40 -8.34 -11.30 -13.82
CA VAL A 40 -9.12 -10.16 -14.34
C VAL A 40 -10.19 -10.59 -15.36
N GLY A 41 -10.49 -11.89 -15.44
CA GLY A 41 -11.50 -12.43 -16.35
C GLY A 41 -11.18 -12.29 -17.84
N MET A 42 -9.89 -12.21 -18.20
CA MET A 42 -9.43 -12.01 -19.60
C MET A 42 -8.65 -13.20 -20.16
N ILE A 43 -8.86 -14.41 -19.63
CA ILE A 43 -8.16 -15.62 -20.09
C ILE A 43 -8.33 -15.88 -21.60
N HIS A 44 -9.45 -15.47 -22.19
CA HIS A 44 -9.75 -15.66 -23.62
C HIS A 44 -8.71 -15.01 -24.55
N ILE A 45 -8.03 -13.94 -24.13
CA ILE A 45 -7.00 -13.25 -24.93
C ILE A 45 -5.89 -14.22 -25.37
N ILE A 46 -5.59 -15.24 -24.56
CA ILE A 46 -4.51 -16.19 -24.82
C ILE A 46 -4.74 -17.05 -26.09
N ASN A 47 -5.98 -17.09 -26.56
CA ASN A 47 -6.40 -17.85 -27.74
C ASN A 47 -6.43 -17.01 -29.01
N TYR A 48 -6.23 -15.69 -28.93
CA TYR A 48 -6.17 -14.86 -30.12
C TYR A 48 -4.88 -15.10 -30.89
N GLU A 49 -5.04 -15.41 -32.17
CA GLU A 49 -3.93 -15.58 -33.10
C GLU A 49 -3.59 -14.27 -33.84
N ASN A 50 -4.56 -13.36 -33.95
CA ASN A 50 -4.41 -12.08 -34.61
C ASN A 50 -3.81 -11.03 -33.63
N PRO A 51 -2.59 -10.52 -33.89
CA PRO A 51 -1.95 -9.50 -33.05
C PRO A 51 -2.72 -8.19 -32.96
N ASP A 52 -3.49 -7.83 -33.99
CA ASP A 52 -4.25 -6.57 -34.00
C ASP A 52 -5.43 -6.61 -33.04
N ILE A 53 -6.03 -7.79 -32.82
CA ILE A 53 -7.07 -7.99 -31.80
C ILE A 53 -6.45 -7.83 -30.41
N ILE A 54 -5.30 -8.45 -30.15
CA ILE A 54 -4.59 -8.33 -28.87
C ILE A 54 -4.23 -6.86 -28.59
N ARG A 55 -3.76 -6.13 -29.62
CA ARG A 55 -3.42 -4.71 -29.49
C ARG A 55 -4.64 -3.86 -29.11
N LYS A 56 -5.81 -4.17 -29.68
CA LYS A 56 -7.08 -3.47 -29.35
C LYS A 56 -7.57 -3.77 -27.94
N GLU A 57 -7.37 -5.00 -27.44
CA GLU A 57 -7.76 -5.40 -26.07
C GLU A 57 -6.79 -4.95 -24.98
N LEU A 58 -5.56 -4.59 -25.33
CA LEU A 58 -4.52 -4.26 -24.36
C LEU A 58 -4.90 -3.11 -23.41
N PRO A 59 -5.49 -1.99 -23.85
CA PRO A 59 -5.94 -0.93 -22.94
C PRO A 59 -6.99 -1.42 -21.92
N ASN A 60 -7.97 -2.20 -22.37
CA ASN A 60 -9.00 -2.80 -21.52
C ASN A 60 -8.36 -3.77 -20.49
N LEU A 61 -7.40 -4.59 -20.92
CA LEU A 61 -6.66 -5.47 -20.03
C LEU A 61 -5.91 -4.69 -18.93
N VAL A 62 -5.22 -3.62 -19.31
CA VAL A 62 -4.50 -2.76 -18.36
C VAL A 62 -5.48 -2.12 -17.38
N GLU A 63 -6.59 -1.59 -17.86
CA GLU A 63 -7.63 -0.98 -17.02
C GLU A 63 -8.21 -1.97 -16.01
N LYS A 64 -8.56 -3.20 -16.43
CA LYS A 64 -9.03 -4.23 -15.51
C LYS A 64 -8.00 -4.59 -14.45
N TYR A 65 -6.72 -4.58 -14.81
CA TYR A 65 -5.64 -4.80 -13.85
C TYR A 65 -5.50 -3.67 -12.84
N VAL A 66 -5.60 -2.41 -13.30
CA VAL A 66 -5.63 -1.24 -12.42
C VAL A 66 -6.80 -1.38 -11.44
N ASN A 67 -8.00 -1.67 -11.94
CA ASN A 67 -9.19 -1.84 -11.12
C ASN A 67 -9.05 -3.00 -10.13
N HIS A 68 -8.50 -4.14 -10.56
CA HIS A 68 -8.22 -5.27 -9.67
C HIS A 68 -7.31 -4.92 -8.50
N HIS A 69 -6.24 -4.14 -8.77
CA HIS A 69 -5.35 -3.68 -7.72
C HIS A 69 -6.01 -2.66 -6.80
N VAL A 70 -6.79 -1.73 -7.35
CA VAL A 70 -7.58 -0.78 -6.54
C VAL A 70 -8.56 -1.51 -5.62
N SER A 71 -9.29 -2.51 -6.14
CA SER A 71 -10.21 -3.32 -5.32
C SER A 71 -9.50 -4.05 -4.19
N LYS A 72 -8.31 -4.61 -4.46
CA LYS A 72 -7.49 -5.25 -3.41
C LYS A 72 -7.01 -4.28 -2.35
N ASP A 73 -6.61 -3.08 -2.74
CA ASP A 73 -6.16 -2.05 -1.81
C ASP A 73 -7.33 -1.61 -0.93
N VAL A 74 -8.51 -1.39 -1.51
CA VAL A 74 -9.76 -1.07 -0.78
C VAL A 74 -10.10 -2.17 0.22
N GLU A 75 -10.12 -3.43 -0.23
CA GLU A 75 -10.39 -4.58 0.64
C GLU A 75 -9.39 -4.67 1.79
N SER A 76 -8.10 -4.44 1.52
CA SER A 76 -7.04 -4.44 2.52
C SER A 76 -7.21 -3.32 3.54
N VAL A 77 -7.63 -2.13 3.10
CA VAL A 77 -7.92 -1.00 4.00
C VAL A 77 -9.11 -1.31 4.90
N LEU A 78 -10.21 -1.79 4.33
CA LEU A 78 -11.45 -2.05 5.08
C LEU A 78 -11.29 -3.17 6.11
N ASN A 79 -10.46 -4.17 5.79
CA ASN A 79 -10.19 -5.34 6.63
C ASN A 79 -8.86 -5.25 7.39
N SER A 80 -8.26 -4.06 7.49
CA SER A 80 -6.99 -3.86 8.19
C SER A 80 -7.11 -4.16 9.69
N ASN A 81 -6.45 -5.23 10.14
CA ASN A 81 -6.30 -5.57 11.56
C ASN A 81 -5.19 -4.74 12.24
N TYR A 82 -4.26 -4.19 11.47
CA TYR A 82 -3.11 -3.44 12.01
C TYR A 82 -3.50 -2.03 12.44
N ASN A 83 -4.27 -1.31 11.62
CA ASN A 83 -4.76 0.03 11.94
C ASN A 83 -6.22 0.14 11.47
N LYS A 84 -7.14 0.03 12.43
CA LYS A 84 -8.58 0.10 12.19
C LYS A 84 -9.06 1.51 11.83
N MET A 85 -8.32 2.54 12.23
CA MET A 85 -8.65 3.95 11.94
C MET A 85 -8.24 4.35 10.53
N TYR A 86 -7.29 3.64 9.91
CA TYR A 86 -6.83 3.93 8.56
C TYR A 86 -7.97 3.94 7.53
N ARG A 87 -9.02 3.13 7.72
CA ARG A 87 -10.19 3.15 6.84
C ARG A 87 -10.97 4.47 6.86
N CYS A 88 -10.90 5.22 7.96
CA CYS A 88 -11.54 6.53 8.09
C CYS A 88 -10.67 7.65 7.50
N LEU A 89 -9.38 7.38 7.29
CA LEU A 89 -8.41 8.34 6.75
C LEU A 89 -8.13 8.09 5.26
N SER A 90 -8.33 6.87 4.80
CA SER A 90 -8.05 6.45 3.42
C SER A 90 -9.10 7.00 2.47
N ALA A 91 -8.65 7.37 1.29
CA ALA A 91 -9.52 7.72 0.17
C ALA A 91 -10.03 6.48 -0.58
N LEU A 92 -9.85 5.26 -0.07
CA LEU A 92 -10.41 4.01 -0.59
C LEU A 92 -10.26 3.84 -2.11
N GLY A 93 -9.02 3.91 -2.60
CA GLY A 93 -8.72 3.72 -4.01
C GLY A 93 -8.77 5.01 -4.83
N PHE A 94 -9.31 6.09 -4.29
CA PHE A 94 -9.02 7.43 -4.80
C PHE A 94 -7.59 7.84 -4.40
N LYS A 95 -6.98 8.71 -5.22
CA LYS A 95 -5.59 9.15 -5.00
C LYS A 95 -5.47 9.86 -3.65
N GLU A 96 -4.61 9.33 -2.79
CA GLU A 96 -4.27 9.96 -1.52
C GLU A 96 -3.62 11.34 -1.73
N SER A 97 -4.29 12.40 -1.27
CA SER A 97 -3.86 13.79 -1.50
C SER A 97 -2.44 14.08 -1.01
N TYR A 98 -2.04 13.45 0.10
CA TYR A 98 -0.71 13.64 0.67
C TYR A 98 0.42 13.11 -0.24
N LEU A 99 0.12 12.15 -1.13
CA LEU A 99 1.10 11.64 -2.09
C LEU A 99 1.38 12.63 -3.23
N GLN A 100 0.48 13.58 -3.45
CA GLN A 100 0.60 14.63 -4.47
C GLN A 100 1.37 15.86 -3.97
N ILE A 101 1.67 15.93 -2.67
CA ILE A 101 2.46 17.03 -2.11
C ILE A 101 3.88 17.00 -2.71
N HIS A 102 4.24 18.08 -3.41
CA HIS A 102 5.57 18.29 -3.98
C HIS A 102 6.62 18.50 -2.88
N CYS A 103 7.10 17.39 -2.33
CA CYS A 103 8.16 17.37 -1.34
C CYS A 103 9.12 16.18 -1.58
N SER A 104 10.27 16.23 -0.90
CA SER A 104 11.24 15.14 -0.90
C SER A 104 10.60 13.81 -0.52
N LEU A 105 11.07 12.71 -1.11
CA LEU A 105 10.60 11.35 -0.82
C LEU A 105 10.65 11.02 0.68
N SER A 106 11.68 11.51 1.39
CA SER A 106 11.81 11.32 2.84
C SER A 106 10.63 11.89 3.62
N LYS A 107 10.20 13.11 3.31
CA LYS A 107 9.03 13.75 3.95
C LYS A 107 7.74 13.00 3.63
N ARG A 108 7.53 12.63 2.36
CA ARG A 108 6.36 11.87 1.92
C ARG A 108 6.28 10.51 2.61
N ARG A 109 7.42 9.83 2.76
CA ARG A 109 7.52 8.55 3.48
C ARG A 109 7.17 8.70 4.96
N ILE A 110 7.62 9.77 5.62
CA ILE A 110 7.22 10.04 7.01
C ILE A 110 5.70 10.20 7.10
N LEU A 111 5.09 10.99 6.21
CA LEU A 111 3.63 11.16 6.18
C LEU A 111 2.88 9.84 5.95
N SER A 112 3.32 9.00 5.01
CA SER A 112 2.75 7.67 4.80
C SER A 112 2.80 6.83 6.08
N GLN A 113 3.98 6.78 6.73
CA GLN A 113 4.19 5.96 7.93
C GLN A 113 3.34 6.43 9.11
N LEU A 114 3.19 7.74 9.28
CA LEU A 114 2.32 8.33 10.31
C LEU A 114 0.83 8.06 10.03
N ARG A 115 0.40 8.04 8.77
CA ARG A 115 -1.01 7.75 8.43
C ARG A 115 -1.39 6.29 8.68
N ILE A 116 -0.46 5.37 8.46
CA ILE A 116 -0.72 3.92 8.64
C ILE A 116 -0.36 3.42 10.04
N SER A 117 0.23 4.26 10.89
CA SER A 117 0.71 3.85 12.23
C SER A 117 -0.40 3.26 13.09
N ASN A 118 -0.09 2.17 13.79
CA ASN A 118 -0.98 1.58 14.78
C ASN A 118 -0.85 2.33 16.12
N GLU A 119 -1.97 2.45 16.84
CA GLU A 119 -2.06 2.95 18.21
C GLU A 119 -1.13 2.20 19.16
N ASN A 120 -0.93 0.89 18.97
CA ASN A 120 -0.20 0.04 19.90
C ASN A 120 1.32 -0.02 19.65
N ARG A 121 1.74 0.17 18.40
CA ARG A 121 3.15 0.10 18.01
C ARG A 121 3.33 0.77 16.67
N PHE A 122 4.19 1.77 16.61
CA PHE A 122 4.52 2.40 15.34
C PHE A 122 6.02 2.39 15.07
N LYS A 123 6.35 2.26 13.78
CA LYS A 123 7.71 2.22 13.27
C LYS A 123 7.87 3.34 12.26
N PHE A 124 8.95 4.11 12.37
CA PHE A 124 9.27 5.13 11.39
C PHE A 124 10.72 4.99 10.91
N PHE A 125 10.89 4.96 9.60
CA PHE A 125 12.18 4.94 8.93
C PHE A 125 12.55 6.37 8.54
N PHE A 126 13.70 6.84 9.04
CA PHE A 126 14.23 8.16 8.75
C PHE A 126 15.76 8.12 8.61
N LYS A 127 16.27 8.65 7.49
CA LYS A 127 17.71 8.75 7.19
C LYS A 127 18.51 7.44 7.41
N GLY A 128 17.96 6.31 7.00
CA GLY A 128 18.64 5.01 7.12
C GLY A 128 18.35 4.27 8.43
N ASN A 129 17.76 4.94 9.42
CA ASN A 129 17.48 4.36 10.73
C ASN A 129 16.00 4.01 10.86
N LEU A 130 15.74 2.85 11.46
CA LEU A 130 14.41 2.42 11.88
C LEU A 130 14.23 2.75 13.35
N TYR A 131 13.24 3.58 13.64
CA TYR A 131 12.83 3.91 14.99
C TYR A 131 11.52 3.19 15.30
N THR A 132 11.44 2.55 16.46
CA THR A 132 10.25 1.83 16.91
C THR A 132 9.83 2.41 18.25
N LEU A 133 8.55 2.74 18.38
CA LEU A 133 7.95 3.07 19.67
C LEU A 133 6.90 2.03 20.00
N GLU A 134 7.02 1.48 21.20
CA GLU A 134 6.11 0.48 21.74
C GLU A 134 5.27 1.16 22.81
N THR A 135 3.96 1.22 22.57
CA THR A 135 3.07 2.08 23.37
C THR A 135 2.66 1.46 24.71
N GLY A 136 3.13 0.26 25.02
CA GLY A 136 2.95 -0.37 26.33
C GLY A 136 3.87 0.22 27.41
N GLU A 137 4.90 0.98 27.01
CA GLU A 137 5.85 1.57 27.93
C GLU A 137 5.52 3.04 28.19
N ASN A 138 5.82 3.52 29.40
CA ASN A 138 5.68 4.93 29.73
C ASN A 138 6.74 5.75 28.99
N CYS A 139 6.36 6.97 28.61
CA CYS A 139 7.28 7.95 28.08
C CYS A 139 8.46 8.14 29.04
N THR A 140 9.67 7.82 28.60
CA THR A 140 10.90 7.87 29.43
C THR A 140 11.50 9.26 29.52
N ILE A 141 11.04 10.18 28.69
CA ILE A 141 11.59 11.54 28.58
C ILE A 141 10.72 12.59 29.27
N CYS A 142 9.47 12.26 29.62
CA CYS A 142 8.60 13.16 30.35
C CYS A 142 8.13 12.55 31.67
N ASN A 143 7.76 13.40 32.63
CA ASN A 143 7.36 12.97 33.97
C ASN A 143 5.85 12.71 34.11
N LEU A 144 5.12 12.58 33.00
CA LEU A 144 3.65 12.41 33.04
C LEU A 144 3.21 10.96 33.28
N GLN A 145 4.15 9.98 33.26
CA GLN A 145 3.83 8.55 33.39
C GLN A 145 2.72 8.09 32.44
N LYS A 146 2.64 8.69 31.25
CA LYS A 146 1.69 8.34 30.20
C LYS A 146 2.34 7.37 29.20
N PRO A 147 1.54 6.48 28.58
CA PRO A 147 2.01 5.61 27.51
C PRO A 147 2.69 6.38 26.36
N GLU A 148 3.85 5.91 25.90
CA GLU A 148 4.59 6.46 24.77
C GLU A 148 3.91 6.06 23.45
N ASN A 149 2.82 6.74 23.11
CA ASN A 149 2.11 6.55 21.85
C ASN A 149 2.22 7.77 20.93
N LEU A 150 1.76 7.62 19.68
CA LEU A 150 1.90 8.68 18.69
C LEU A 150 1.18 9.98 19.09
N ILE A 151 0.03 9.86 19.78
CA ILE A 151 -0.73 11.00 20.31
C ILE A 151 0.09 11.69 21.42
N HIS A 152 0.69 10.92 22.32
CA HIS A 152 1.56 11.45 23.35
C HIS A 152 2.74 12.19 22.74
N PHE A 153 3.48 11.54 21.84
CA PHE A 153 4.64 12.12 21.14
C PHE A 153 4.28 13.40 20.38
N LEU A 154 3.22 13.38 19.56
CA LEU A 154 2.87 14.48 18.66
C LEU A 154 2.08 15.61 19.32
N LEU A 155 1.26 15.35 20.34
CA LEU A 155 0.28 16.31 20.87
C LEU A 155 0.44 16.61 22.36
N ASN A 156 0.85 15.64 23.20
CA ASN A 156 0.76 15.81 24.66
C ASN A 156 2.11 16.00 25.36
N CYS A 157 3.18 15.35 24.93
CA CYS A 157 4.46 15.26 25.64
C CYS A 157 5.07 16.66 25.89
N PRO A 158 5.25 17.11 27.14
CA PRO A 158 5.71 18.48 27.44
C PRO A 158 7.08 18.82 26.83
N ILE A 159 7.96 17.83 26.70
CA ILE A 159 9.30 17.98 26.11
C ILE A 159 9.23 18.54 24.69
N TYR A 160 8.23 18.14 23.92
CA TYR A 160 8.06 18.59 22.54
C TYR A 160 7.16 19.82 22.40
N SER A 161 6.75 20.46 23.51
CA SER A 161 5.83 21.61 23.49
C SER A 161 6.33 22.76 22.62
N SER A 162 7.62 23.13 22.70
CA SER A 162 8.22 24.17 21.85
C SER A 162 8.17 23.81 20.37
N CYS A 163 8.43 22.54 20.02
CA CYS A 163 8.33 22.05 18.66
C CYS A 163 6.89 22.07 18.15
N ARG A 164 5.91 21.63 18.96
CA ARG A 164 4.49 21.70 18.62
C ARG A 164 4.03 23.13 18.38
N LYS A 165 4.40 24.04 19.30
CA LYS A 165 4.10 25.48 19.18
C LYS A 165 4.61 26.06 17.86
N LYS A 166 5.83 25.68 17.46
CA LYS A 166 6.46 26.16 16.23
C LYS A 166 5.84 25.58 14.95
N TYR A 167 5.53 24.28 14.93
CA TYR A 167 5.22 23.58 13.68
C TYR A 167 3.76 23.14 13.53
N LEU A 168 3.05 22.86 14.63
CA LEU A 168 1.71 22.26 14.62
C LEU A 168 0.60 23.22 15.03
N THR A 169 0.86 24.23 15.87
CA THR A 169 -0.20 25.12 16.41
C THR A 169 -1.05 25.81 15.35
N LYS A 170 -0.50 26.10 14.17
CA LYS A 170 -1.27 26.68 13.04
C LYS A 170 -2.20 25.68 12.33
N TYR A 171 -2.11 24.40 12.66
CA TYR A 171 -2.84 23.29 12.00
C TYR A 171 -3.73 22.52 12.97
N ILE A 172 -3.51 22.65 14.28
CA ILE A 172 -4.35 22.08 15.33
C ILE A 172 -5.43 23.11 15.62
N ASP A 173 -6.64 22.85 15.15
CA ASP A 173 -7.80 23.66 15.49
C ASP A 173 -8.17 23.44 16.97
N ARG A 174 -8.70 24.47 17.64
CA ARG A 174 -8.94 24.48 19.11
C ARG A 174 -9.88 23.36 19.60
N SER A 175 -10.59 22.68 18.71
CA SER A 175 -11.48 21.55 19.02
C SER A 175 -10.75 20.27 19.45
N LEU A 176 -9.44 20.15 19.22
CA LEU A 176 -8.65 19.01 19.71
C LEU A 176 -8.31 19.09 21.21
N ASP A 177 -8.35 20.29 21.80
CA ASP A 177 -8.20 20.46 23.25
C ASP A 177 -9.38 19.84 24.02
N GLU A 178 -10.56 19.73 23.39
CA GLU A 178 -11.76 19.09 23.95
C GLU A 178 -11.73 17.55 23.81
N LEU A 179 -11.16 17.03 22.71
CA LEU A 179 -10.99 15.57 22.50
C LEU A 179 -9.96 14.94 23.45
N GLY A 180 -8.95 15.69 23.86
CA GLY A 180 -8.01 15.25 24.91
C GLY A 180 -8.65 15.13 26.29
N ALA A 181 -9.79 15.79 26.52
CA ALA A 181 -10.54 15.77 27.77
C ALA A 181 -11.65 14.71 27.82
N GLN A 182 -12.06 14.16 26.67
CA GLN A 182 -13.13 13.14 26.57
C GLN A 182 -12.62 11.68 26.45
N ILE A 183 -11.30 11.47 26.40
CA ILE A 183 -10.67 10.12 26.36
C ILE A 183 -9.96 9.82 27.71
N LEU A 184 -10.42 10.43 28.80
CA LEU A 184 -10.14 10.04 30.18
C LEU A 184 -11.43 9.53 30.81
#